data_AF-A0AA47KW70-F1
#
_entry.id   AF-A0AA47KW70-F1
#
_cell.length_a   1.000
_cell.length_b   1.000
_cell.length_c   1.000
_cell.angle_alpha   90.00
_cell.angle_beta   90.00
_cell.angle_gamma   90.00
#
_symmetry.space_group_name_H-M   'P 1'
#
loop_
_entity.id
_entity.type
_entity.pdbx_description
1 polymer ?
#
loop_
_entity_poly.entity_id
_entity_poly.type
_entity_poly.pdbx_seq_one_letter_code
_entity_poly.pdbx_strand_id
1 'polypeptide(L)' 'MTEEDDFMVEKEGNPVWEKLRLMSACKHYIIANSTFSWWCQFLSANPQKIVVGPKNWYPKDSINKNNALV' A
#
# COMPACT_ATOMS: atom_id res chain seq x y z
N MET A 1 -29.67 -6.04 6.97
CA MET A 1 -28.30 -6.59 6.91
C MET A 1 -28.37 -7.73 5.92
N THR A 2 -28.21 -7.40 4.64
CA THR A 2 -28.23 -8.36 3.53
C THR A 2 -26.86 -9.02 3.45
N GLU A 3 -26.80 -10.28 3.04
CA GLU A 3 -25.63 -11.18 3.05
C GLU A 3 -24.44 -10.75 2.15
N GLU A 4 -24.31 -9.47 1.79
CA GLU A 4 -23.20 -8.93 0.99
C GLU A 4 -22.00 -8.44 1.84
N ASP A 5 -22.13 -8.40 3.17
CA ASP A 5 -21.14 -7.79 4.08
C ASP A 5 -19.92 -8.67 4.41
N ASP A 6 -19.80 -9.87 3.83
CA ASP A 6 -18.78 -10.83 4.26
C ASP A 6 -17.38 -10.49 3.69
N PHE A 7 -17.32 -9.94 2.46
CA PHE A 7 -16.04 -9.54 1.83
C PHE A 7 -16.22 -8.36 0.86
N MET A 8 -15.40 -7.32 1.02
CA MET A 8 -15.34 -6.19 0.08
C MET A 8 -14.29 -6.46 -1.00
N VAL A 9 -14.70 -6.42 -2.27
CA VAL A 9 -13.82 -6.66 -3.43
C VAL A 9 -13.69 -5.38 -4.26
N GLU A 10 -12.45 -5.03 -4.60
CA GLU A 10 -12.16 -3.92 -5.50
C GLU A 10 -12.62 -4.27 -6.93
N LYS A 11 -13.32 -3.34 -7.60
CA LYS A 11 -13.88 -3.53 -8.93
C LYS A 11 -13.15 -2.67 -9.96
N GLU A 12 -12.99 -3.22 -11.15
CA GLU A 12 -12.48 -2.47 -12.30
C GLU A 12 -13.32 -1.21 -12.56
N GLY A 13 -12.66 -0.11 -12.94
CA GLY A 13 -13.29 1.19 -13.15
C GLY A 13 -13.42 2.06 -11.90
N ASN A 14 -13.17 1.53 -10.69
CA ASN A 14 -13.16 2.35 -9.49
C ASN A 14 -12.01 3.39 -9.54
N PRO A 15 -12.28 4.64 -9.11
CA PRO A 15 -11.25 5.65 -9.07
C PRO A 15 -10.20 5.34 -8.00
N VAL A 16 -8.97 5.81 -8.22
CA VAL A 16 -7.80 5.51 -7.37
C VAL A 16 -8.02 5.87 -5.90
N TRP A 17 -8.76 6.95 -5.62
CA TRP A 17 -9.05 7.37 -4.25
C TRP A 17 -9.98 6.41 -3.51
N GLU A 18 -10.90 5.73 -4.21
CA GLU A 18 -11.77 4.72 -3.59
C GLU A 18 -10.96 3.47 -3.26
N LYS A 19 -10.00 3.11 -4.13
CA LYS A 19 -9.02 2.03 -3.83
C LYS A 19 -8.20 2.36 -2.59
N LEU A 20 -7.70 3.60 -2.51
CA LEU A 20 -6.92 4.09 -1.36
C LEU A 20 -7.75 4.07 -0.07
N ARG A 21 -9.00 4.54 -0.13
CA ARG A 21 -9.95 4.51 0.99
C ARG A 21 -10.21 3.07 1.45
N LEU A 22 -10.53 2.17 0.53
CA LEU A 22 -10.80 0.76 0.84
C LEU A 22 -9.59 0.10 1.49
N MET A 23 -8.39 0.27 0.92
CA MET A 23 -7.17 -0.30 1.49
C MET A 23 -6.80 0.34 2.85
N SER A 24 -7.06 1.64 3.07
CA SER A 24 -6.81 2.28 4.37
C SER A 24 -7.65 1.76 5.53
N ALA A 25 -8.75 1.04 5.24
CA ALA A 25 -9.60 0.41 6.24
C ALA A 25 -9.06 -0.95 6.74
N CYS A 26 -8.02 -1.50 6.11
CA CYS A 26 -7.39 -2.74 6.56
C CYS A 26 -6.80 -2.64 7.97
N LYS A 27 -6.84 -3.75 8.73
CA LYS A 27 -6.25 -3.81 10.07
C LYS A 27 -4.71 -3.88 10.04
N HIS A 28 -4.18 -4.65 9.09
CA HIS A 28 -2.74 -4.88 8.88
C HIS A 28 -2.45 -4.85 7.36
N TYR A 29 -1.18 -4.67 6.99
CA TYR A 29 -0.78 -4.36 5.63
C TYR A 29 0.39 -5.24 5.18
N ILE A 30 0.27 -5.80 3.98
CA ILE A 30 1.39 -6.33 3.20
C ILE A 30 1.57 -5.39 2.02
N ILE A 31 2.72 -4.71 1.95
CA ILE A 31 2.98 -3.68 0.95
C ILE A 31 4.14 -4.08 0.03
N ALA A 32 4.05 -3.66 -1.23
CA ALA A 32 5.18 -3.69 -2.15
C ALA A 32 6.07 -2.44 -1.94
N ASN A 33 7.20 -2.38 -2.63
CA ASN A 33 8.00 -1.16 -2.82
C ASN A 33 7.28 -0.18 -3.77
N SER A 34 6.05 0.18 -3.42
CA SER A 34 5.16 1.01 -4.21
C SER A 34 4.69 2.19 -3.37
N THR A 35 4.76 3.39 -3.94
CA THR A 35 4.26 4.62 -3.33
C THR A 35 2.78 4.51 -3.03
N PHE A 36 2.01 3.83 -3.90
CA PHE A 36 0.58 3.63 -3.69
C PHE A 36 0.29 2.79 -2.43
N SER A 37 0.87 1.60 -2.32
CA SER A 37 0.66 0.75 -1.13
C SER A 37 1.22 1.38 0.15
N TRP A 38 2.28 2.18 0.04
CA TRP A 38 2.81 2.95 1.16
C TRP A 38 1.80 3.98 1.68
N TRP A 39 1.11 4.71 0.79
CA TRP A 39 0.07 5.66 1.19
C TRP A 39 -1.16 4.97 1.78
N CYS A 40 -1.55 3.79 1.26
CA CYS A 40 -2.66 3.02 1.82
C CYS A 40 -2.44 2.70 3.31
N GLN A 41 -1.25 2.20 3.68
CA GLN A 41 -0.94 1.93 5.09
C GLN A 41 -0.77 3.20 5.89
N PHE A 42 -0.22 4.26 5.30
CA PHE A 42 0.06 5.52 6.00
C PHE A 42 -1.23 6.15 6.51
N LEU A 43 -2.27 6.18 5.67
CA LEU A 43 -3.58 6.75 5.97
C LEU A 43 -4.44 5.90 6.91
N SER A 44 -3.99 4.70 7.26
CA SER A 44 -4.69 3.85 8.23
C SER A 44 -4.74 4.50 9.62
N ALA A 45 -5.95 4.62 10.16
CA ALA A 45 -6.21 5.15 11.50
C ALA A 45 -5.88 4.14 12.63
N ASN A 46 -5.55 2.89 12.31
CA ASN A 46 -5.27 1.87 13.32
C ASN A 46 -3.83 2.03 13.88
N PRO A 47 -3.65 2.43 15.16
CA PRO A 47 -2.30 2.59 15.74
C PRO A 47 -1.62 1.25 16.02
N GLN A 48 -2.37 0.15 16.07
CA GLN A 48 -1.85 -1.20 16.29
C GLN A 48 -1.63 -1.96 14.97
N LYS A 49 -1.60 -1.24 13.83
CA LYS A 49 -1.37 -1.87 12.52
C LYS A 49 0.01 -2.50 12.46
N ILE A 50 0.08 -3.64 11.78
CA ILE A 50 1.33 -4.32 11.45
C ILE A 50 1.52 -4.12 9.96
N VAL A 51 2.71 -3.67 9.57
CA VAL A 51 3.04 -3.39 8.17
C VAL A 51 4.25 -4.26 7.80
N VAL A 52 4.04 -5.17 6.86
CA VAL A 52 5.07 -6.03 6.29
C VAL A 52 5.37 -5.55 4.89
N GLY A 53 6.64 -5.28 4.61
CA GLY A 53 7.09 -4.84 3.30
C GLY A 53 8.46 -5.43 2.95
N PRO A 54 8.95 -5.20 1.73
CA PRO A 54 10.27 -5.64 1.33
C PRO A 54 11.34 -5.01 2.23
N LYS A 55 12.32 -5.81 2.64
CA LYS A 55 13.45 -5.37 3.49
C LYS A 55 14.24 -4.22 2.86
N ASN A 56 14.39 -4.25 1.53
CA ASN A 56 15.08 -3.22 0.77
C ASN A 56 14.03 -2.42 0.00
N TRP A 57 13.84 -1.15 0.36
CA TRP A 57 12.93 -0.26 -0.36
C TRP A 57 13.47 0.09 -1.76
N TYR A 58 14.77 0.32 -1.84
CA TYR A 58 15.52 0.52 -3.08
C TYR A 58 16.35 -0.74 -3.38
N PRO A 59 16.16 -1.38 -4.55
CA PRO A 59 17.02 -2.49 -4.97
C PRO A 59 18.48 -2.04 -5.02
N LYS A 60 19.43 -2.89 -4.59
CA LYS A 60 20.86 -2.54 -4.59
C LYS A 60 21.38 -2.16 -5.99
N ASP A 61 20.77 -2.72 -7.03
CA ASP A 61 21.11 -2.47 -8.43
C ASP A 61 20.41 -1.25 -9.04
N SER A 62 19.57 -0.56 -8.27
CA SER A 62 18.89 0.67 -8.71
C SER A 62 19.69 1.94 -8.45
N ILE A 63 20.83 1.85 -7.75
CA ILE A 63 21.80 2.93 -7.68
C ILE A 63 22.54 2.96 -9.01
N ASN A 64 22.09 3.82 -9.91
CA ASN A 64 22.84 4.15 -11.11
C ASN A 64 24.19 4.75 -10.66
N LYS A 65 25.30 4.03 -10.88
CA LYS A 65 26.65 4.48 -10.54
C LYS A 65 27.05 5.79 -11.25
N ASN A 66 26.24 6.27 -12.19
CA ASN A 66 26.46 7.49 -12.94
C ASN A 66 25.93 8.77 -12.29
N ASN A 67 25.28 8.70 -11.13
CA ASN A 67 24.88 9.88 -10.35
C ASN A 67 25.80 10.17 -9.15
N ALA A 68 27.05 9.68 -9.18
CA ALA A 68 28.12 10.31 -8.43
C ALA A 68 28.56 11.58 -9.19
N LEU A 69 27.69 12.59 -9.24
CA LEU A 69 28.06 13.94 -9.64
C LEU A 69 28.18 14.78 -8.38
N VAL A 70 29.45 15.01 -8.01
CA VAL A 70 30.01 16.04 -7.12
C VAL A 70 29.58 15.99 -5.65
#